data_AF-A0A804NY96-F1
#
_entry.id   AF-A0A804NY96-F1
#
_cell.length_a   1.000
_cell.length_b   1.000
_cell.length_c   1.000
_cell.angle_alpha   90.00
_cell.angle_beta   90.00
_cell.angle_gamma   90.00
#
_symmetry.space_group_name_H-M   'P 1'
#
loop_
_entity.id
_entity.type
_entity.pdbx_description
1 polymer ?
#
loop_
_entity_poly.entity_id
_entity_poly.type
_entity_poly.pdbx_seq_one_letter_code
_entity_poly.pdbx_strand_id
1 'polypeptide(L)'
;MVNIHERSPVPACVPAHPDPSSSISPDDWRRLEGATFSVMCKIHPTVSSQHLRARVIDYVQRLFRLHHDGYQVISFGSVPLKTYLPDGDIDLTLLCAAISDENLENEVCAILKSEEQRKDSEFEVKDVKYVPAEVKLVKVPYSKIVDLYGGRSSL
;
A
#
# COMPACT_ATOMS: atom_id res chain seq x y z
N MET A 1 22.01 -36.68 -68.16
CA MET A 1 20.89 -36.77 -67.20
C MET A 1 21.43 -36.47 -65.82
N VAL A 2 21.07 -35.31 -65.25
CA VAL A 2 21.18 -35.04 -63.82
C VAL A 2 19.89 -34.32 -63.44
N ASN A 3 19.13 -34.96 -62.55
CA ASN A 3 17.79 -34.57 -62.14
C ASN A 3 17.94 -33.55 -61.01
N ILE A 4 17.56 -32.30 -61.24
CA ILE A 4 17.66 -31.21 -60.26
C ILE A 4 16.24 -30.88 -59.82
N HIS A 5 15.67 -31.65 -58.88
CA HIS A 5 14.51 -31.24 -58.09
C HIS A 5 14.41 -32.10 -56.81
N GLU A 6 15.30 -31.83 -55.84
CA GLU A 6 15.00 -32.11 -54.44
C GLU A 6 15.23 -30.82 -53.65
N ARG A 7 14.16 -30.04 -53.46
CA ARG A 7 14.12 -29.01 -52.44
C ARG A 7 13.74 -29.68 -51.13
N SER A 8 14.69 -29.74 -50.21
CA SER A 8 14.45 -30.10 -48.81
C SER A 8 13.34 -29.21 -48.21
N PRO A 9 12.38 -29.76 -47.45
CA PRO A 9 11.33 -28.95 -46.87
C PRO A 9 11.93 -28.02 -45.82
N VAL A 10 11.67 -26.72 -45.97
CA VAL A 10 12.05 -25.71 -45.01
C VAL A 10 11.34 -26.04 -43.68
N PRO A 11 12.05 -26.16 -42.55
CA PRO A 11 11.39 -26.44 -41.28
C PRO A 11 10.40 -25.32 -40.97
N ALA A 12 9.15 -25.71 -40.69
CA ALA A 12 8.10 -24.77 -40.33
C ALA A 12 8.56 -23.92 -39.13
N CYS A 13 8.44 -22.59 -39.28
CA CYS A 13 8.79 -21.63 -38.25
C CYS A 13 7.95 -21.90 -37.00
N VAL A 14 8.58 -22.39 -35.93
CA VAL A 14 7.94 -22.51 -34.62
C VAL A 14 7.71 -21.07 -34.12
N PRO A 15 6.47 -20.66 -33.80
CA PRO A 15 6.23 -19.31 -33.30
C PRO A 15 7.03 -19.10 -32.02
N ALA A 16 7.84 -18.03 -31.99
CA ALA A 16 8.77 -17.72 -30.90
C ALA A 16 8.09 -17.48 -29.53
N HIS A 17 6.76 -17.39 -29.50
CA HIS A 17 5.93 -17.30 -28.32
C HIS A 17 4.71 -18.20 -28.48
N PRO A 18 4.74 -19.46 -27.98
CA PRO A 18 3.52 -20.24 -27.85
C PRO A 18 2.56 -19.48 -26.92
N ASP A 19 1.30 -19.39 -27.30
CA ASP A 19 0.28 -18.74 -26.49
C ASP A 19 0.16 -19.47 -25.14
N PRO A 20 0.45 -18.82 -23.99
CA PRO A 20 0.46 -19.49 -22.68
C PRO A 20 -0.91 -20.05 -22.29
N SER A 21 -1.99 -19.61 -22.96
CA SER A 21 -3.32 -20.18 -22.82
C SER A 21 -3.43 -21.63 -23.33
N SER A 22 -2.50 -22.07 -24.19
CA SER A 22 -2.46 -23.43 -24.75
C SER A 22 -1.71 -24.45 -23.89
N SER A 23 -0.97 -24.02 -22.87
CA SER A 23 -0.11 -24.89 -22.05
C SER A 23 -0.67 -25.26 -20.67
N ILE A 24 -1.70 -24.55 -20.19
CA ILE A 24 -2.32 -24.80 -18.88
C ILE A 24 -3.68 -25.49 -19.10
N SER A 25 -3.85 -26.67 -18.52
CA SER A 25 -5.11 -27.39 -18.64
C SER A 25 -6.24 -26.65 -17.90
N PRO A 26 -7.52 -26.78 -18.33
CA PRO A 26 -8.65 -26.24 -17.59
C PRO A 26 -8.73 -26.72 -16.13
N ASP A 27 -8.27 -27.93 -15.85
CA ASP A 27 -8.24 -28.49 -14.49
C ASP A 27 -7.16 -27.83 -13.62
N ASP A 28 -6.00 -27.52 -14.19
CA ASP A 28 -4.95 -26.79 -13.47
C ASP A 28 -5.36 -25.34 -13.21
N TRP A 29 -6.06 -24.69 -14.14
CA TRP A 29 -6.70 -23.39 -13.90
C TRP A 29 -7.70 -23.44 -12.74
N ARG A 30 -8.60 -24.43 -12.72
CA ARG A 30 -9.56 -24.60 -11.61
C ARG A 30 -8.87 -24.81 -10.27
N ARG A 31 -7.78 -25.59 -10.23
CA ARG A 31 -6.99 -25.79 -9.02
C ARG A 31 -6.33 -24.49 -8.56
N LEU A 32 -5.77 -23.71 -9.49
CA LEU A 32 -5.16 -22.41 -9.21
C LEU A 32 -6.19 -21.40 -8.68
N GLU A 33 -7.35 -21.30 -9.32
CA GLU A 33 -8.47 -20.46 -8.87
C GLU A 33 -8.94 -20.87 -7.48
N GLY A 34 -9.12 -22.17 -7.23
CA GLY A 34 -9.52 -22.70 -5.92
C GLY A 34 -8.50 -22.39 -4.82
N ALA A 35 -7.21 -22.56 -5.10
CA ALA A 35 -6.14 -22.20 -4.17
C ALA A 35 -6.11 -20.68 -3.90
N THR A 36 -6.24 -19.87 -4.94
CA THR A 36 -6.29 -18.40 -4.85
C THR A 36 -7.48 -17.93 -4.01
N PHE A 37 -8.67 -18.49 -4.27
CA PHE A 37 -9.87 -18.19 -3.50
C PHE A 37 -9.71 -18.56 -2.02
N SER A 38 -9.10 -19.71 -1.73
CA SER A 38 -8.84 -20.14 -0.35
C SER A 38 -7.90 -19.18 0.40
N VAL A 39 -6.90 -18.61 -0.28
CA VAL A 39 -6.03 -17.57 0.27
C VAL A 39 -6.84 -16.28 0.50
N MET A 40 -7.59 -15.82 -0.50
CA MET A 40 -8.41 -14.62 -0.41
C MET A 40 -9.40 -14.66 0.76
N CYS A 41 -10.08 -15.79 0.98
CA CYS A 41 -10.96 -16.00 2.12
C CYS A 41 -10.28 -15.82 3.49
N LYS A 42 -8.97 -15.97 3.58
CA LYS A 42 -8.22 -15.80 4.84
C LYS A 42 -7.69 -14.38 5.04
N ILE A 43 -7.39 -13.68 3.95
CA ILE A 43 -6.66 -12.40 4.00
C ILE A 43 -7.53 -11.19 3.65
N HIS A 44 -8.74 -11.39 3.13
CA HIS A 44 -9.60 -10.28 2.76
C HIS A 44 -9.97 -9.40 3.96
N PRO A 45 -10.23 -8.10 3.74
CA PRO A 45 -10.72 -7.22 4.79
C PRO A 45 -12.00 -7.72 5.45
N THR A 46 -12.05 -7.61 6.76
CA THR A 46 -13.25 -7.85 7.58
C THR A 46 -13.92 -6.53 7.97
N VAL A 47 -15.16 -6.59 8.45
CA VAL A 47 -15.86 -5.41 8.99
C VAL A 47 -15.09 -4.82 10.17
N SER A 48 -14.60 -5.67 11.07
CA SER A 48 -13.80 -5.24 12.22
C SER A 48 -12.50 -4.55 11.79
N SER A 49 -11.81 -5.07 10.77
CA SER A 49 -10.58 -4.44 10.28
C SER A 49 -10.84 -3.12 9.55
N GLN A 50 -11.98 -2.98 8.87
CA GLN A 50 -12.41 -1.71 8.26
C GLN A 50 -12.69 -0.66 9.34
N HIS A 51 -13.43 -1.05 10.39
CA HIS A 51 -13.77 -0.15 11.48
C HIS A 51 -12.53 0.30 12.28
N LEU A 52 -11.61 -0.63 12.58
CA LEU A 52 -10.35 -0.29 13.26
C LEU A 52 -9.54 0.73 12.45
N ARG A 53 -9.33 0.49 11.16
CA ARG A 53 -8.58 1.42 10.29
C ARG A 53 -9.27 2.78 10.21
N ALA A 54 -10.60 2.82 10.09
CA ALA A 54 -11.35 4.07 10.11
C ALA A 54 -11.16 4.86 11.42
N ARG A 55 -11.18 4.17 12.58
CA ARG A 55 -10.93 4.81 13.88
C ARG A 55 -9.50 5.35 14.02
N VAL A 56 -8.51 4.60 13.55
CA VAL A 56 -7.10 5.06 13.56
C VAL A 56 -6.96 6.30 12.68
N ILE A 57 -7.55 6.31 11.48
CA ILE A 57 -7.50 7.47 10.57
C ILE A 57 -8.20 8.68 11.21
N ASP A 58 -9.38 8.50 11.80
CA ASP A 58 -10.10 9.57 12.51
C ASP A 58 -9.29 10.13 13.69
N TYR A 59 -8.66 9.25 14.46
CA TYR A 59 -7.81 9.65 15.57
C TYR A 59 -6.60 10.47 15.10
N VAL A 60 -5.89 10.02 14.07
CA VAL A 60 -4.75 10.77 13.50
C VAL A 60 -5.22 12.11 12.94
N GLN A 61 -6.36 12.15 12.27
CA GLN A 61 -6.97 13.40 11.80
C GLN A 61 -7.28 14.38 12.94
N ARG A 62 -7.88 13.89 14.04
CA ARG A 62 -8.14 14.72 15.22
C ARG A 62 -6.86 15.20 15.88
N LEU A 63 -5.87 14.32 16.02
CA LEU A 63 -4.56 14.66 16.59
C LEU A 63 -3.97 15.87 15.86
N PHE A 64 -3.80 15.82 14.54
CA PHE A 64 -3.21 16.94 13.80
C PHE A 64 -4.08 18.19 13.82
N ARG A 65 -5.41 18.07 13.75
CA ARG A 65 -6.32 19.23 13.85
C ARG A 65 -6.25 19.95 15.19
N LEU A 66 -5.91 19.27 16.29
CA LEU A 66 -5.70 19.94 17.59
C LEU A 66 -4.52 20.91 17.58
N HIS A 67 -3.52 20.66 16.71
CA HIS A 67 -2.36 21.54 16.58
C HIS A 67 -2.60 22.67 15.58
N HIS A 68 -3.26 22.41 14.45
CA HIS A 68 -3.54 23.42 13.44
C HIS A 68 -4.67 22.98 12.47
N ASP A 69 -5.64 23.84 12.21
CA ASP A 69 -6.78 23.54 11.31
C ASP A 69 -6.40 23.36 9.83
N GLY A 70 -5.20 23.83 9.44
CA GLY A 70 -4.69 23.68 8.08
C GLY A 70 -4.17 22.28 7.74
N TYR A 71 -4.12 21.34 8.70
CA TYR A 71 -3.71 19.97 8.43
C TYR A 71 -4.84 19.14 7.79
N GLN A 72 -4.48 18.42 6.72
CA GLN A 72 -5.35 17.44 6.07
C GLN A 72 -4.65 16.08 6.05
N VAL A 73 -5.29 15.07 6.61
CA VAL A 73 -4.80 13.68 6.59
C VAL A 73 -5.66 12.88 5.60
N ILE A 74 -5.01 12.29 4.59
CA ILE A 74 -5.66 11.56 3.51
C ILE A 74 -5.11 10.14 3.50
N SER A 75 -5.97 9.12 3.54
CA SER A 75 -5.51 7.74 3.35
C SER A 75 -5.24 7.45 1.88
N PHE A 76 -4.18 6.70 1.59
CA PHE A 76 -3.93 6.15 0.26
C PHE A 76 -3.50 4.68 0.35
N GLY A 77 -3.00 4.12 -0.75
CA GLY A 77 -2.53 2.75 -0.80
C GLY A 77 -3.69 1.76 -0.70
N SER A 78 -3.51 0.73 0.12
CA SER A 78 -4.43 -0.41 0.19
C SER A 78 -5.75 -0.10 0.88
N VAL A 79 -5.77 0.89 1.77
CA VAL A 79 -6.94 1.19 2.64
C VAL A 79 -8.15 1.69 1.86
N PRO A 80 -8.04 2.72 0.98
CA PRO A 80 -9.18 3.18 0.18
C PRO A 80 -9.75 2.10 -0.75
N LEU A 81 -8.89 1.22 -1.26
CA LEU A 81 -9.27 0.15 -2.19
C LEU A 81 -9.80 -1.11 -1.49
N LYS A 82 -9.68 -1.20 -0.15
CA LYS A 82 -9.99 -2.39 0.63
C LYS A 82 -9.25 -3.63 0.10
N THR A 83 -7.95 -3.46 -0.18
CA THR A 83 -7.05 -4.53 -0.64
C THR A 83 -5.95 -4.86 0.36
N TYR A 84 -6.03 -4.31 1.57
CA TYR A 84 -5.04 -4.55 2.62
C TYR A 84 -5.12 -5.97 3.17
N LEU A 85 -3.95 -6.48 3.56
CA LEU A 85 -3.81 -7.71 4.32
C LEU A 85 -4.26 -7.50 5.77
N PRO A 86 -4.52 -8.59 6.52
CA PRO A 86 -4.92 -8.48 7.92
C PRO A 86 -3.95 -7.62 8.73
N ASP A 87 -2.65 -7.75 8.47
CA ASP A 87 -1.53 -7.04 9.09
C ASP A 87 -0.97 -5.87 8.27
N GLY A 88 -1.60 -5.53 7.14
CA GLY A 88 -1.14 -4.44 6.28
C GLY A 88 -1.23 -3.07 6.94
N ASP A 89 -0.30 -2.21 6.54
CA ASP A 89 -0.13 -0.85 7.06
C ASP A 89 -1.27 0.08 6.61
N ILE A 90 -1.39 1.24 7.26
CA ILE A 90 -2.28 2.34 6.90
C ILE A 90 -1.40 3.46 6.35
N ASP A 91 -1.42 3.61 5.03
CA ASP A 91 -0.72 4.70 4.36
C ASP A 91 -1.56 5.98 4.44
N LEU A 92 -0.97 7.04 4.97
CA LEU A 92 -1.58 8.35 5.19
C LEU A 92 -0.70 9.44 4.58
N THR A 93 -1.29 10.44 3.95
CA THR A 93 -0.60 11.65 3.50
C THR A 93 -1.08 12.81 4.36
N LEU A 94 -0.13 13.55 4.95
CA LEU A 94 -0.39 14.80 5.62
C LEU A 94 -0.06 15.96 4.69
N LEU A 95 -1.04 16.82 4.46
CA LEU A 95 -0.89 18.07 3.72
C LEU A 95 -1.10 19.23 4.68
N CYS A 96 -0.29 20.28 4.57
CA CYS A 96 -0.53 21.54 5.28
C CYS A 96 -0.11 22.72 4.41
N ALA A 97 -1.07 23.53 3.96
CA ALA A 97 -0.78 24.66 3.07
C ALA A 97 -0.07 25.83 3.78
N ALA A 98 -0.14 25.87 5.12
CA ALA A 98 0.42 26.96 5.93
C ALA A 98 1.89 26.73 6.35
N ILE A 99 2.43 25.52 6.16
CA ILE A 99 3.75 25.13 6.64
C ILE A 99 4.61 24.77 5.43
N SER A 100 5.85 25.25 5.38
CA SER A 100 6.81 24.86 4.35
C SER A 100 7.18 23.39 4.48
N ASP A 101 7.49 22.74 3.36
CA ASP A 101 7.82 21.31 3.36
C ASP A 101 8.97 21.00 4.32
N GLU A 102 10.03 21.81 4.40
CA GLU A 102 11.18 21.61 5.32
C GLU A 102 10.82 21.64 6.82
N ASN A 103 9.75 22.36 7.18
CA ASN A 103 9.28 22.43 8.56
C ASN A 103 8.22 21.38 8.86
N LEU A 104 7.52 20.89 7.82
CA LEU A 104 6.43 19.95 7.97
C LEU A 104 6.89 18.63 8.59
N GLU A 105 7.99 18.02 8.13
CA GLU A 105 8.49 16.77 8.75
C GLU A 105 8.81 16.92 10.25
N ASN A 106 9.41 18.04 10.63
CA ASN A 106 9.87 18.27 11.99
C ASN A 106 8.68 18.46 12.92
N GLU A 107 7.68 19.24 12.48
CA GLU A 107 6.41 19.41 13.19
C GLU A 107 5.67 18.08 13.34
N VAL A 108 5.55 17.29 12.27
CA VAL A 108 4.92 15.98 12.31
C VAL A 108 5.60 15.05 13.31
N CYS A 109 6.93 14.99 13.27
CA CYS A 109 7.69 14.20 14.23
C CYS A 109 7.50 14.70 15.67
N ALA A 110 7.47 16.02 15.88
CA ALA A 110 7.28 16.60 17.21
C ALA A 110 5.89 16.29 17.79
N ILE A 111 4.84 16.44 16.97
CA ILE A 111 3.47 16.09 17.35
C ILE A 111 3.39 14.61 17.74
N LEU A 112 3.87 13.70 16.89
CA LEU A 112 3.78 12.26 17.15
C LEU A 112 4.63 11.82 18.35
N LYS A 113 5.82 12.40 18.54
CA LYS A 113 6.64 12.16 19.74
C LYS A 113 5.98 12.70 21.00
N SER A 114 5.23 13.80 20.92
CA SER A 114 4.45 14.28 22.05
C SER A 114 3.32 13.31 22.39
N GLU A 115 2.66 12.74 21.37
CA GLU A 115 1.59 11.74 21.54
C GLU A 115 2.10 10.41 22.12
N GLU A 116 3.32 9.99 21.77
CA GLU A 116 3.99 8.82 22.38
C GLU A 116 4.17 8.94 23.90
N GLN A 117 4.31 10.16 24.43
CA GLN A 117 4.44 10.38 25.88
C GLN A 117 3.10 10.38 26.62
N ARG A 118 1.98 10.39 25.89
CA ARG A 118 0.64 10.44 26.48
C ARG A 118 0.16 9.04 26.86
N LYS A 119 -0.19 8.88 28.14
CA LYS A 119 -0.69 7.61 28.69
C LYS A 119 -2.20 7.44 28.56
N ASP A 120 -2.91 8.51 28.21
CA ASP A 120 -4.37 8.59 28.11
C ASP A 120 -4.86 8.58 26.65
N SER A 121 -3.98 8.29 25.69
CA SER A 121 -4.30 8.25 24.27
C SER A 121 -5.22 7.08 23.91
N GLU A 122 -6.10 7.29 22.92
CA GLU A 122 -7.01 6.26 22.40
C GLU A 122 -6.25 5.12 21.71
N PHE A 123 -5.15 5.47 21.05
CA PHE A 123 -4.22 4.55 20.41
C PHE A 123 -2.83 4.86 20.93
N GLU A 124 -2.11 3.82 21.35
CA GLU A 124 -0.74 3.99 21.79
C GLU A 124 0.15 4.30 20.56
N VAL A 125 1.04 5.26 20.73
CA VAL A 125 2.03 5.67 19.73
C VAL A 125 3.38 5.28 20.31
N LYS A 126 4.20 4.56 19.54
CA LYS A 126 5.52 4.08 19.97
C LYS A 126 6.53 4.16 18.84
N ASP A 127 7.80 4.29 19.22
CA ASP A 127 8.98 4.22 18.36
C ASP A 127 8.83 5.07 17.09
N VAL A 128 8.40 6.33 17.25
CA VAL A 128 8.23 7.28 16.14
C VAL A 128 9.56 7.47 15.42
N LYS A 129 9.63 7.06 14.15
CA LYS A 129 10.84 7.08 13.33
C LYS A 129 10.66 7.96 12.10
N TYR A 130 11.50 8.97 11.97
CA TYR A 130 11.70 9.67 10.71
C TYR A 130 12.58 8.82 9.80
N VAL A 131 12.15 8.61 8.56
CA VAL A 131 12.93 7.90 7.54
C VAL A 131 13.32 8.91 6.46
N PRO A 132 14.62 9.27 6.36
CA PRO A 132 15.10 10.17 5.32
C PRO A 132 15.19 9.40 3.98
N ALA A 133 14.17 9.55 3.14
CA ALA A 133 14.11 9.02 1.79
C ALA A 133 13.68 10.13 0.81
N GLU A 134 13.65 9.81 -0.49
CA GLU A 134 13.20 10.75 -1.54
C GLU A 134 11.79 11.29 -1.25
N VAL A 135 10.93 10.42 -0.72
CA VAL A 135 9.67 10.80 -0.11
C VAL A 135 9.87 10.79 1.40
N LYS A 136 9.59 11.91 2.06
CA LYS A 136 9.77 12.06 3.51
C LYS A 136 8.72 11.24 4.24
N LEU A 137 9.14 10.33 5.11
CA LEU A 137 8.26 9.40 5.82
C LEU A 137 8.44 9.51 7.34
N VAL A 138 7.32 9.44 8.04
CA VAL A 138 7.31 9.18 9.49
C VAL A 138 6.57 7.88 9.73
N LYS A 139 7.27 6.91 10.34
CA LYS A 139 6.76 5.58 10.65
C LYS A 139 6.41 5.50 12.13
N VAL A 140 5.18 5.06 12.41
CA VAL A 140 4.72 4.76 13.77
C VAL A 140 4.37 3.27 13.85
N PRO A 141 5.21 2.43 14.45
CA PRO A 141 4.87 1.04 14.72
C PRO A 141 3.83 0.96 15.85
N TYR A 142 2.56 0.89 15.47
CA TYR A 142 1.55 0.25 16.29
C TYR A 142 1.26 -1.15 15.75
N SER A 143 0.38 -1.93 16.40
CA SER A 143 0.03 -3.32 16.03
C SER A 143 -0.71 -3.43 14.67
N LYS A 144 -0.05 -2.95 13.60
CA LYS A 144 -0.43 -2.61 12.20
C LYS A 144 -0.13 -1.14 11.95
N ILE A 145 0.95 -0.89 11.20
CA ILE A 145 1.74 0.35 11.12
C ILE A 145 0.97 1.46 10.38
N VAL A 146 1.25 2.71 10.71
CA VAL A 146 0.82 3.89 9.93
C VAL A 146 2.05 4.51 9.27
N ASP A 147 2.04 4.69 7.95
CA ASP A 147 3.10 5.39 7.20
C ASP A 147 2.56 6.77 6.78
N LEU A 148 3.18 7.86 7.22
CA LEU A 148 2.77 9.24 6.93
C LEU A 148 3.66 9.88 5.83
N TYR A 149 3.03 10.46 4.81
CA TYR A 149 3.65 11.05 3.63
C TYR A 149 3.38 12.56 3.59
N GLY A 150 4.39 13.41 3.37
CA GLY A 150 4.20 14.85 3.17
C GLY A 150 4.02 15.20 1.68
N GLY A 151 3.05 16.05 1.33
CA GLY A 151 2.85 16.51 -0.05
C GLY A 151 2.18 17.89 -0.17
N ARG A 152 2.28 18.52 -1.34
CA ARG A 152 1.56 19.76 -1.70
C ARG A 152 0.25 19.46 -2.42
N SER A 153 -0.79 20.25 -2.14
CA SER A 153 -1.93 20.41 -3.06
C SER A 153 -1.58 21.52 -4.05
N SER A 154 -1.30 21.13 -5.30
CA SER A 154 -1.24 22.07 -6.43
C SER A 154 -2.64 22.15 -7.03
N LEU A 155 -3.48 23.04 -6.50
CA LEU A 155 -4.70 23.49 -7.16
C LEU A 155 -4.53 24.96 -7.55
#